data_AF-A0A9X8ZYV0-F1
#
_entry.id   AF-A0A9X8ZYV0-F1
#
_cell.length_a   1.000
_cell.length_b   1.000
_cell.length_c   1.000
_cell.angle_alpha   90.00
_cell.angle_beta   90.00
_cell.angle_gamma   90.00
#
_symmetry.space_group_name_H-M   'P 1'
#
loop_
_entity.id
_entity.type
_entity.pdbx_description
1 polymer ?
#
loop_
_entity_poly.entity_id
_entity_poly.type
_entity_poly.pdbx_seq_one_letter_code
_entity_poly.pdbx_strand_id
1 'polypeptide(L)'
;LHFVEEAAKRNHRKLGSELELFMFSEEAPGMPFYLPKGQMIRNELEAFLREIQKEYNYQEVRTPFMMNQEVWERSGHWGHYKDNMYFSEVDNKSFA
;
A
#
# COMPACT_ATOMS: atom_id res chain seq x y z
N LEU A 1 -33.99 3.84 6.41
CA LEU A 1 -33.16 3.36 7.54
C LEU A 1 -32.48 2.01 7.23
N HIS A 2 -33.19 1.02 6.68
CA HIS A 2 -32.65 -0.29 6.30
C HIS A 2 -31.33 -0.28 5.49
N PHE A 3 -31.16 0.65 4.54
CA PHE A 3 -29.94 0.73 3.73
C PHE A 3 -28.67 1.08 4.52
N VAL A 4 -28.79 1.88 5.58
CA VAL A 4 -27.65 2.28 6.41
C VAL A 4 -27.19 1.12 7.27
N GLU A 5 -28.13 0.35 7.81
CA GLU A 5 -27.84 -0.86 8.60
C GLU A 5 -27.19 -1.95 7.75
N GLU A 6 -27.70 -2.17 6.53
CA GLU A 6 -27.12 -3.13 5.58
C GLU A 6 -25.71 -2.71 5.12
N ALA A 7 -25.47 -1.41 4.92
CA ALA A 7 -24.13 -0.92 4.61
C ALA A 7 -23.15 -1.12 5.77
N ALA A 8 -23.59 -0.90 7.02
CA ALA A 8 -22.77 -1.09 8.21
C ALA A 8 -22.32 -2.56 8.38
N LYS A 9 -23.17 -3.53 8.01
CA LYS A 9 -22.81 -4.97 8.02
C LYS A 9 -21.71 -5.31 7.01
N ARG A 10 -21.57 -4.56 5.92
CA ARG A 10 -20.59 -4.78 4.84
C ARG A 10 -19.35 -3.89 4.96
N ASN A 11 -19.17 -3.22 6.10
CA ASN A 11 -18.01 -2.39 6.34
C ASN A 11 -16.75 -3.26 6.42
N HIS A 12 -15.80 -3.02 5.52
CA HIS A 12 -14.56 -3.80 5.44
C HIS A 12 -13.74 -3.78 6.74
N ARG A 13 -13.82 -2.71 7.55
CA ARG A 13 -13.11 -2.64 8.85
C ARG A 13 -13.71 -3.61 9.85
N LYS A 14 -15.05 -3.71 9.87
CA LYS A 14 -15.77 -4.65 10.72
C LYS A 14 -15.47 -6.09 10.30
N LEU A 15 -15.71 -6.39 9.03
CA LEU A 15 -15.48 -7.73 8.48
C LEU A 15 -14.01 -8.14 8.53
N GLY A 16 -13.09 -7.23 8.24
CA GLY A 16 -11.66 -7.49 8.29
C GLY A 16 -11.15 -7.88 9.67
N SER A 17 -11.75 -7.29 10.73
CA SER A 17 -11.50 -7.69 12.11
C SER A 17 -12.18 -9.03 12.44
N GLU A 18 -13.49 -9.17 12.17
CA GLU A 18 -14.26 -10.40 12.47
C GLU A 18 -13.73 -11.65 11.76
N LEU A 19 -13.16 -11.49 10.57
CA LEU A 19 -12.60 -12.57 9.76
C LEU A 19 -11.08 -12.73 9.94
N GLU A 20 -10.44 -11.90 10.76
CA GLU A 20 -8.99 -11.92 11.00
C GLU A 20 -8.18 -11.75 9.70
N LEU A 21 -8.56 -10.76 8.88
CA LEU A 21 -7.87 -10.45 7.62
C LEU A 21 -6.74 -9.44 7.84
N PHE A 22 -6.98 -8.43 8.66
CA PHE A 22 -5.99 -7.41 8.98
C PHE A 22 -6.27 -6.77 10.34
N MET A 23 -5.25 -6.15 10.91
CA MET A 23 -5.37 -5.29 12.08
C MET A 23 -4.69 -3.94 11.85
N PHE A 24 -5.06 -2.95 12.65
CA PHE A 24 -4.40 -1.65 12.69
C PHE A 24 -3.78 -1.46 14.08
N SER A 25 -2.64 -0.77 14.11
CA SER A 25 -1.88 -0.52 15.32
C SER A 25 -1.45 0.95 15.36
N GLU A 26 -1.34 1.54 16.55
CA GLU A 26 -0.86 2.92 16.71
C GLU A 26 0.62 3.07 16.31
N GLU A 27 1.36 1.97 16.31
CA GLU A 27 2.75 1.88 15.85
C GLU A 27 2.89 2.10 14.33
N ALA A 28 1.83 1.90 13.55
CA ALA A 28 1.81 2.14 12.11
C ALA A 28 0.46 2.77 11.66
N PRO A 29 0.21 4.06 11.97
CA PRO A 29 -1.06 4.70 11.68
C PRO A 29 -1.39 4.69 10.18
N GLY A 30 -2.57 4.20 9.84
CA GLY A 30 -3.03 4.10 8.44
C GLY A 30 -2.41 2.94 7.64
N MET A 31 -1.49 2.16 8.23
CA MET A 31 -0.86 1.02 7.60
C MET A 31 -1.40 -0.29 8.20
N PRO A 32 -2.15 -1.10 7.44
CA PRO A 32 -2.69 -2.35 7.96
C PRO A 32 -1.61 -3.42 8.08
N PHE A 33 -1.66 -4.19 9.17
CA PHE A 33 -0.96 -5.45 9.29
C PHE A 33 -1.85 -6.55 8.72
N TYR A 34 -1.42 -7.19 7.62
CA TYR A 34 -2.14 -8.31 7.05
C TYR A 34 -1.91 -9.56 7.89
N LEU A 35 -3.00 -10.11 8.43
CA LEU A 35 -3.01 -11.38 9.15
C LEU A 35 -2.97 -12.55 8.15
N PRO A 36 -2.71 -13.81 8.57
CA PRO A 36 -2.49 -14.92 7.62
C PRO A 36 -3.57 -15.08 6.55
N LYS A 37 -4.85 -14.93 6.89
CA LYS A 37 -5.97 -15.03 5.94
C LYS A 37 -6.00 -13.84 4.97
N GLY A 38 -5.75 -12.62 5.44
CA GLY A 38 -5.68 -11.45 4.57
C GLY A 38 -4.46 -11.47 3.66
N GLN A 39 -3.32 -11.95 4.15
CA GLN A 39 -2.13 -12.13 3.33
C GLN A 39 -2.34 -13.18 2.24
N MET A 40 -3.06 -14.26 2.53
CA MET A 40 -3.45 -15.24 1.51
C MET A 40 -4.27 -14.57 0.39
N ILE A 41 -5.32 -13.82 0.73
CA ILE A 41 -6.13 -13.09 -0.27
C ILE A 41 -5.26 -12.14 -1.09
N ARG A 42 -4.37 -11.39 -0.44
CA ARG A 42 -3.45 -10.47 -1.11
C ARG A 42 -2.53 -11.20 -2.09
N ASN A 43 -1.94 -12.33 -1.68
CA ASN A 43 -1.07 -13.13 -2.53
C ASN A 43 -1.80 -13.65 -3.77
N GLU A 44 -3.04 -14.10 -3.64
CA GLU A 44 -3.86 -14.56 -4.78
C GLU A 44 -4.12 -13.43 -5.78
N LEU A 45 -4.42 -12.22 -5.28
CA LEU A 45 -4.60 -11.03 -6.13
C LEU A 45 -3.31 -10.61 -6.84
N GLU A 46 -2.17 -10.63 -6.14
CA GLU A 46 -0.86 -10.35 -6.73
C GLU A 46 -0.47 -11.40 -7.78
N ALA A 47 -0.73 -12.69 -7.50
CA ALA A 47 -0.48 -13.78 -8.44
C ALA A 47 -1.32 -13.62 -9.71
N PHE A 48 -2.61 -13.33 -9.58
CA PHE A 48 -3.49 -13.05 -10.71
C PHE A 48 -2.98 -11.89 -11.57
N LEU A 49 -2.58 -10.77 -10.96
CA LEU A 49 -2.03 -9.62 -11.70
C LEU A 49 -0.72 -9.98 -12.43
N ARG A 50 0.16 -10.77 -11.79
CA ARG A 50 1.41 -11.24 -12.41
C ARG A 50 1.16 -12.10 -13.64
N GLU A 51 0.16 -12.98 -13.61
CA GLU A 51 -0.20 -13.79 -14.78
C GLU A 51 -0.64 -12.90 -15.95
N ILE A 52 -1.49 -11.90 -15.71
CA ILE A 52 -1.87 -10.91 -16.74
C ILE A 52 -0.62 -10.19 -17.26
N GLN A 53 0.24 -9.68 -16.37
CA GLN A 53 1.45 -8.97 -16.79
C GLN A 53 2.36 -9.83 -17.68
N LYS A 54 2.48 -11.14 -17.38
CA LYS A 54 3.22 -12.10 -18.23
C LYS A 54 2.58 -12.28 -19.60
N GLU A 55 1.25 -12.41 -19.67
CA GLU A 55 0.51 -12.52 -20.94
C GLU A 55 0.76 -11.30 -21.85
N TYR A 56 0.88 -10.12 -21.25
CA TYR A 56 1.17 -8.87 -21.96
C TYR A 56 2.68 -8.57 -22.08
N ASN A 57 3.55 -9.54 -21.81
CA ASN A 57 5.01 -9.44 -21.95
C ASN A 57 5.66 -8.33 -21.11
N TYR A 58 5.07 -7.95 -19.98
CA TYR A 58 5.72 -7.09 -19.01
C TYR A 58 6.89 -7.82 -18.34
N GLN A 59 8.00 -7.11 -18.13
CA GLN A 59 9.12 -7.60 -17.35
C GLN A 59 8.98 -7.11 -15.91
N GLU A 60 8.76 -8.05 -14.98
CA GLU A 60 8.70 -7.72 -13.55
C GLU A 60 10.08 -7.29 -13.05
N VAL A 61 10.13 -6.12 -12.41
CA VAL A 61 11.35 -5.54 -11.81
C VAL A 61 11.08 -5.11 -10.37
N ARG A 62 12.15 -4.94 -9.59
CA ARG A 62 12.06 -4.47 -8.19
C ARG A 62 12.98 -3.27 -7.98
N THR A 63 12.44 -2.22 -7.38
CA THR A 63 13.16 -0.98 -7.06
C THR A 63 13.15 -0.73 -5.54
N PRO A 64 14.05 0.13 -5.03
CA PRO A 64 13.99 0.59 -3.64
C PRO A 64 12.67 1.31 -3.30
N PHE A 65 12.31 1.34 -2.01
CA PHE A 65 11.14 2.07 -1.51
C PHE A 65 11.40 3.57 -1.28
N MET A 66 12.65 3.93 -0.98
CA MET A 66 13.09 5.31 -0.82
C MET A 66 14.19 5.62 -1.83
N MET A 67 14.14 6.80 -2.41
CA MET A 67 15.06 7.27 -3.45
C MET A 67 15.67 8.61 -3.03
N ASN A 68 16.82 8.96 -3.61
CA ASN A 68 17.40 10.29 -3.39
C ASN A 68 16.41 11.37 -3.90
N GLN A 69 16.28 12.46 -3.13
CA GLN A 69 15.42 13.60 -3.44
C GLN A 69 15.55 14.09 -4.90
N GLU A 70 16.76 14.08 -5.47
CA GLU A 70 17.03 14.51 -6.84
C GLU A 70 16.16 13.78 -7.88
N VAL A 71 15.79 12.52 -7.63
CA VAL A 71 14.91 11.75 -8.53
C VAL A 71 13.52 12.37 -8.59
N TRP A 72 13.00 12.81 -7.45
CA TRP A 72 11.68 13.42 -7.31
C TRP A 72 11.64 14.84 -7.87
N GLU A 73 12.74 15.58 -7.74
CA GLU A 73 12.90 16.90 -8.35
C GLU A 73 12.95 16.79 -9.88
N ARG A 74 13.80 15.89 -10.39
CA ARG A 74 13.94 15.67 -11.84
C ARG A 74 12.66 15.16 -12.49
N SER A 75 11.88 14.34 -11.78
CA SER A 75 10.59 13.85 -12.27
C SER A 75 9.47 14.89 -12.17
N GLY A 76 9.71 16.05 -11.53
CA GLY A 76 8.72 17.09 -11.26
C GLY A 76 7.77 16.79 -10.10
N HIS A 77 7.84 15.60 -9.49
CA HIS A 77 6.93 15.19 -8.42
C HIS A 77 7.18 15.97 -7.13
N TRP A 78 8.40 16.45 -6.90
CA TRP A 78 8.74 17.23 -5.72
C TRP A 78 7.81 18.44 -5.51
N GLY A 79 7.51 19.18 -6.57
CA GLY A 79 6.66 20.37 -6.48
C GLY A 79 5.19 20.07 -6.14
N HIS A 80 4.74 18.83 -6.36
CA HIS A 80 3.34 18.44 -6.19
C HIS A 80 3.10 17.56 -4.96
N TYR A 81 4.09 16.75 -4.56
CA TYR A 81 3.89 15.67 -3.59
C TYR A 81 4.73 15.79 -2.33
N LYS A 82 5.74 16.66 -2.27
CA LYS A 82 6.65 16.73 -1.10
C LYS A 82 5.92 16.86 0.24
N ASP A 83 4.80 17.56 0.29
CA ASP A 83 4.05 17.76 1.54
C ASP A 83 3.28 16.50 1.99
N ASN A 84 3.22 15.46 1.15
CA ASN A 84 2.57 14.17 1.39
C ASN A 84 3.55 12.98 1.33
N MET A 85 4.86 13.24 1.44
CA MET A 85 5.91 12.21 1.41
C MET A 85 6.54 12.01 2.80
N TYR A 86 7.11 10.82 3.02
CA TYR A 86 7.98 10.55 4.16
C TYR A 86 9.43 10.84 3.79
N PHE A 87 10.23 11.32 4.74
CA PHE A 87 11.61 11.72 4.50
C PHE A 87 12.56 11.06 5.50
N SER A 88 13.77 10.78 5.04
CA SER A 88 14.89 10.36 5.89
C SER A 88 16.17 11.01 5.41
N GLU A 89 17.08 11.29 6.35
CA GLU A 89 18.43 11.77 6.03
C GLU A 89 19.44 10.66 6.29
N VAL A 90 20.29 10.37 5.32
CA VAL A 90 21.35 9.35 5.40
C VAL A 90 22.62 9.93 4.80
N ASP A 91 23.72 9.94 5.54
CA ASP A 91 25.02 10.48 5.11
C ASP A 91 24.95 11.92 4.54
N ASN A 92 24.19 12.80 5.20
CA ASN A 92 23.90 14.18 4.77
C ASN A 92 23.20 14.27 3.41
N LYS A 93 22.45 13.23 3.02
CA LYS A 93 21.61 13.21 1.82
C LYS A 93 20.16 12.96 2.19
N SER A 94 19.27 13.72 1.56
CA SER A 94 17.83 13.57 1.70
C SER A 94 17.30 12.45 0.80
N PHE A 95 16.51 11.56 1.41
CA PHE A 95 15.77 10.51 0.74
C PHE A 95 14.27 10.68 1.02
N ALA A 96 13.48 10.28 0.04
CA ALA A 96 12.03 10.29 0.08
C ALA A 96 11.48 9.07 -0.67
#